data_AF-A0A920AF75-F1
#
_entry.id   AF-A0A920AF75-F1
#
_cell.length_a   1.000
_cell.length_b   1.000
_cell.length_c   1.000
_cell.angle_alpha   90.00
_cell.angle_beta   90.00
_cell.angle_gamma   90.00
#
_symmetry.space_group_name_H-M   'P 1'
#
loop_
_entity.id
_entity.type
_entity.pdbx_description
1 polymer ?
#
loop_
_entity_poly.entity_id
_entity_poly.type
_entity_poly.pdbx_seq_one_letter_code
_entity_poly.pdbx_strand_id
1 'polypeptide(L)'
;MSEENKNNNLFKKIQNFIFKNYIQLIISLVILLIIFIGFQTYNYFKIQDIKKSSISFFDIIQDDQNDLSSLENLIDDDNIFSILSKLKLIQQNNENKNFSYSNELYKELLASSNLDDLYKSAIAANASYTMINASYEDNTNNYLNDISIYINNINDELDSYFSIKKELEYLLIVTEIDLNKSEYSNSKALDKYNEIFNSSLVSASIKERVKKIHEFQLYK
;
A
#
# COMPACT_ATOMS: atom_id res chain seq x y z
N MET A 1 19.14 -1.06 64.58
CA MET A 1 18.30 -2.10 63.94
C MET A 1 17.84 -1.53 62.61
N SER A 2 17.88 -2.32 61.52
CA SER A 2 17.71 -1.94 60.09
C SER A 2 19.03 -1.49 59.43
N GLU A 3 19.48 -1.96 58.26
CA GLU A 3 18.80 -2.51 57.08
C GLU A 3 19.54 -3.70 56.40
N GLU A 4 20.68 -4.16 56.94
CA GLU A 4 21.55 -5.16 56.27
C GLU A 4 20.97 -6.59 56.15
N ASN A 5 19.89 -6.92 56.86
CA ASN A 5 19.43 -8.32 56.98
C ASN A 5 18.28 -8.74 56.04
N LYS A 6 17.75 -7.85 55.18
CA LYS A 6 16.68 -8.20 54.22
C LYS A 6 17.20 -8.75 52.89
N ASN A 7 18.35 -8.26 52.40
CA ASN A 7 18.94 -8.70 51.13
C ASN A 7 19.52 -10.13 51.19
N ASN A 8 19.96 -10.57 52.38
CA ASN A 8 20.47 -11.93 52.60
C ASN A 8 19.41 -13.04 52.45
N ASN A 9 18.12 -12.69 52.50
CA ASN A 9 17.03 -13.68 52.44
C ASN A 9 16.59 -13.97 50.99
N LEU A 10 16.58 -12.97 50.11
CA LEU A 10 16.23 -13.15 48.69
C LEU A 10 17.31 -13.90 47.92
N PHE A 11 18.58 -13.53 48.09
CA PHE A 11 19.69 -14.23 47.44
C PHE A 11 19.78 -15.69 47.86
N LYS A 12 19.65 -16.00 49.16
CA LYS A 12 19.60 -17.39 49.63
C LYS A 12 18.39 -18.16 49.10
N LYS A 13 17.22 -17.51 48.96
CA LYS A 13 16.03 -18.13 48.37
C LYS A 13 16.22 -18.45 46.88
N ILE A 14 16.79 -17.51 46.11
CA ILE A 14 17.11 -17.71 44.69
C ILE A 14 18.17 -18.80 44.54
N GLN A 15 19.22 -18.77 45.36
CA GLN A 15 20.28 -19.79 45.36
C GLN A 15 19.72 -21.18 45.66
N ASN A 16 18.91 -21.31 46.72
CA ASN A 16 18.25 -22.57 47.05
C ASN A 16 17.29 -23.04 45.96
N PHE A 17 16.57 -22.12 45.31
CA PHE A 17 15.70 -22.44 44.18
C PHE A 17 16.50 -22.97 42.98
N ILE A 18 17.63 -22.33 42.65
CA ILE A 18 18.52 -22.76 41.56
C ILE A 18 19.09 -24.14 41.88
N PHE A 19 19.67 -24.36 43.07
CA PHE A 19 20.25 -25.66 43.43
C PHE A 19 19.22 -26.78 43.48
N LYS A 20 17.99 -26.49 43.93
CA LYS A 20 16.92 -27.50 43.99
C LYS A 20 16.39 -27.88 42.61
N ASN A 21 16.43 -26.97 41.64
CA ASN A 21 15.81 -27.14 40.33
C ASN A 21 16.80 -27.04 39.14
N TYR A 22 18.11 -27.20 39.39
CA TYR A 22 19.14 -26.86 38.39
C TYR A 22 19.00 -27.67 37.09
N ILE A 23 18.57 -28.94 37.17
CA ILE A 23 18.33 -29.79 35.99
C ILE A 23 17.21 -29.23 35.13
N GLN A 24 16.04 -28.92 35.71
CA GLN A 24 14.92 -28.29 35.00
C GLN A 24 15.31 -26.94 34.40
N LEU A 25 16.10 -26.13 35.11
CA LEU A 25 16.59 -24.85 34.59
C LEU A 25 17.50 -25.04 33.37
N ILE A 26 18.42 -26.01 33.41
CA ILE A 26 19.27 -26.33 32.25
C ILE A 26 18.43 -26.79 31.05
N ILE A 27 17.47 -27.71 31.27
CA ILE A 27 16.57 -28.18 30.21
C ILE A 27 15.80 -27.01 29.59
N SER A 28 15.22 -26.14 30.43
CA SER A 28 14.50 -24.95 29.96
C SER A 28 15.41 -24.02 29.14
N LEU A 29 16.66 -23.85 29.55
CA LEU A 29 17.62 -22.97 28.89
C LEU A 29 18.04 -23.54 27.52
N VAL A 30 18.22 -24.86 27.42
CA VAL A 30 18.49 -25.55 26.15
C VAL A 30 17.32 -25.41 25.18
N ILE A 31 16.08 -25.57 25.65
CA ILE A 31 14.88 -25.38 24.81
C ILE A 31 14.82 -23.94 24.28
N LEU A 32 15.07 -22.96 25.15
CA LEU A 32 15.06 -21.54 24.77
C LEU A 32 16.16 -21.23 23.76
N LEU A 33 17.34 -21.85 23.91
CA LEU A 33 18.45 -21.73 22.96
C LEU A 33 18.11 -22.33 21.59
N ILE A 34 17.44 -23.49 21.54
CA ILE A 34 16.98 -24.10 20.27
C ILE A 34 15.98 -23.18 19.57
N ILE A 35 15.00 -22.62 20.31
CA ILE A 35 14.02 -21.68 19.76
C ILE A 35 14.73 -20.42 19.24
N PHE A 36 15.70 -19.89 19.99
CA PHE A 36 16.47 -18.73 19.58
C PHE A 36 17.29 -18.99 18.31
N ILE A 37 18.00 -20.12 18.23
CA ILE A 37 18.76 -20.50 17.03
C ILE A 37 17.82 -20.64 15.84
N GLY A 38 16.69 -21.34 16.00
CA GLY A 38 15.69 -21.49 14.94
C GLY A 38 15.17 -20.13 14.43
N PHE A 39 14.86 -19.21 15.33
CA PHE A 39 14.44 -17.84 14.97
C PHE A 39 15.53 -17.07 14.21
N GLN A 40 16.79 -17.17 14.65
CA GLN A 40 17.90 -16.51 13.98
C GLN A 40 18.17 -17.10 12.59
N THR A 41 18.13 -18.43 12.46
CA THR A 41 18.28 -19.11 11.17
C THR A 41 17.16 -18.71 10.19
N TYR A 42 15.91 -18.67 10.66
CA TYR A 42 14.78 -18.20 9.84
C TYR A 42 14.99 -16.76 9.34
N ASN A 43 15.35 -15.83 10.23
CA ASN A 43 15.59 -14.44 9.85
C ASN A 43 16.78 -14.30 8.89
N TYR A 44 17.84 -15.09 9.06
CA TYR A 44 19.00 -15.09 8.16
C TYR A 44 18.59 -15.45 6.73
N PHE A 45 17.82 -16.52 6.54
CA PHE A 45 17.33 -16.90 5.20
C PHE A 45 16.43 -15.83 4.60
N LYS A 46 15.48 -15.29 5.39
CA LYS A 46 14.61 -14.19 4.93
C LYS A 46 15.40 -12.97 4.45
N ILE A 47 16.43 -12.55 5.19
CA ILE A 47 17.29 -11.42 4.80
C ILE A 47 18.08 -11.75 3.53
N GLN A 48 18.56 -12.99 3.38
CA GLN A 48 19.32 -13.41 2.22
C GLN A 48 18.46 -13.43 0.95
N ASP A 49 17.21 -13.87 1.06
CA ASP A 49 16.25 -13.85 -0.05
C ASP A 49 15.95 -12.41 -0.48
N ILE A 50 15.65 -11.52 0.47
CA ILE A 50 15.46 -10.09 0.20
C ILE A 50 16.71 -9.48 -0.47
N LYS A 51 17.90 -9.84 0.01
CA LYS A 51 19.17 -9.36 -0.57
C LYS A 51 19.33 -9.82 -2.01
N LYS A 52 18.97 -11.07 -2.32
CA LYS A 52 19.05 -11.61 -3.68
C LYS A 52 18.08 -10.87 -4.61
N SER A 53 16.81 -10.74 -4.23
CA SER A 53 15.82 -9.99 -5.02
C SER A 53 16.22 -8.53 -5.18
N SER A 54 16.82 -7.92 -4.16
CA SER A 54 17.37 -6.56 -4.23
C SER A 54 18.43 -6.40 -5.31
N ILE A 55 19.40 -7.30 -5.35
CA ILE A 55 20.49 -7.25 -6.33
C ILE A 55 19.89 -7.38 -7.74
N SER A 56 19.07 -8.40 -7.96
CA SER A 56 18.42 -8.62 -9.26
C SER A 56 17.57 -7.43 -9.70
N PHE A 57 16.80 -6.82 -8.79
CA PHE A 57 15.99 -5.64 -9.09
C PHE A 57 16.84 -4.45 -9.55
N PHE A 58 17.92 -4.14 -8.81
CA PHE A 58 18.78 -3.00 -9.15
C PHE A 58 19.63 -3.26 -10.40
N ASP A 59 20.07 -4.49 -10.64
CA ASP A 59 20.79 -4.85 -11.86
C ASP A 59 19.88 -4.64 -13.09
N ILE A 60 18.63 -5.13 -13.05
CA ILE A 60 17.66 -4.95 -14.15
C ILE A 60 17.40 -3.47 -14.44
N ILE A 61 17.19 -2.66 -13.39
CA ILE A 61 16.89 -1.22 -13.56
C ILE A 61 18.11 -0.42 -14.07
N GLN A 62 19.34 -0.87 -13.80
CA GLN A 62 20.54 -0.22 -14.29
C GLN A 62 20.89 -0.60 -15.74
N ASP A 63 20.67 -1.86 -16.11
CA ASP A 63 21.10 -2.40 -17.40
C ASP A 63 20.23 -1.92 -18.58
N ASP A 64 18.89 -1.94 -18.45
CA ASP A 64 17.98 -1.48 -19.51
C ASP A 64 16.73 -0.82 -18.95
N GLN A 65 16.73 0.51 -18.90
CA GLN A 65 15.55 1.27 -18.45
C GLN A 65 14.35 1.17 -19.41
N ASN A 66 14.55 0.74 -20.66
CA ASN A 66 13.49 0.70 -21.67
C ASN A 66 12.77 -0.65 -21.72
N ASP A 67 13.42 -1.74 -21.30
CA ASP A 67 12.84 -3.08 -21.20
C ASP A 67 12.93 -3.65 -19.78
N LEU A 68 11.88 -3.41 -18.99
CA LEU A 68 11.78 -3.95 -17.63
C LEU A 68 11.05 -5.31 -17.57
N SER A 69 10.82 -6.01 -18.69
CA SER A 69 10.13 -7.31 -18.71
C SER A 69 10.79 -8.35 -17.81
N SER A 70 12.11 -8.27 -17.62
CA SER A 70 12.85 -9.14 -16.71
C SER A 70 12.41 -9.04 -15.24
N LEU A 71 11.73 -7.94 -14.85
CA LEU A 71 11.13 -7.78 -13.52
C LEU A 71 9.98 -8.75 -13.27
N GLU A 72 9.36 -9.34 -14.30
CA GLU A 72 8.33 -10.38 -14.12
C GLU A 72 8.88 -11.57 -13.31
N ASN A 73 10.17 -11.88 -13.45
CA ASN A 73 10.81 -12.96 -12.69
C ASN A 73 10.91 -12.69 -11.18
N LEU A 74 10.72 -11.43 -10.77
CA LEU A 74 10.79 -11.01 -9.37
C LEU A 74 9.39 -10.82 -8.75
N ILE A 75 8.33 -10.93 -9.55
CA ILE A 75 6.95 -10.78 -9.06
C ILE A 75 6.56 -11.90 -8.09
N ASP A 76 7.06 -13.10 -8.31
CA ASP A 76 6.72 -14.27 -7.47
C ASP A 76 7.47 -14.27 -6.13
N ASP A 77 8.46 -13.39 -5.95
CA ASP A 77 9.18 -13.27 -4.69
C ASP A 77 8.25 -12.67 -3.62
N ASP A 78 7.99 -13.37 -2.52
CA ASP A 78 7.14 -12.85 -1.41
C ASP A 78 7.86 -11.80 -0.55
N ASN A 79 8.34 -10.71 -1.19
CA ASN A 79 9.08 -9.64 -0.54
C ASN A 79 8.87 -8.27 -1.20
N ILE A 80 9.45 -7.22 -0.60
CA ILE A 80 9.24 -5.84 -1.04
C ILE A 80 9.69 -5.57 -2.49
N PHE A 81 10.67 -6.32 -3.01
CA PHE A 81 11.14 -6.16 -4.38
C PHE A 81 10.17 -6.73 -5.41
N SER A 82 9.28 -7.66 -5.04
CA SER A 82 8.14 -8.03 -5.90
C SER A 82 7.16 -6.87 -6.04
N ILE A 83 6.81 -6.22 -4.93
CA ILE A 83 5.94 -5.04 -4.95
C ILE A 83 6.56 -3.93 -5.81
N LEU A 84 7.85 -3.64 -5.61
CA LEU A 84 8.55 -2.64 -6.41
C LEU A 84 8.64 -3.03 -7.89
N SER A 85 8.84 -4.31 -8.19
CA SER A 85 8.84 -4.84 -9.56
C SER A 85 7.50 -4.62 -10.25
N LYS A 86 6.38 -4.95 -9.58
CA LYS A 86 5.02 -4.67 -10.11
C LYS A 86 4.81 -3.19 -10.35
N LEU A 87 5.18 -2.32 -9.39
CA LEU A 87 5.04 -0.87 -9.55
C LEU A 87 5.86 -0.32 -10.73
N LYS A 88 7.05 -0.88 -10.97
CA LYS A 88 7.88 -0.50 -12.12
C LYS A 88 7.31 -0.99 -13.45
N LEU A 89 6.79 -2.21 -13.50
CA LEU A 89 6.09 -2.73 -14.68
C LEU A 89 4.83 -1.92 -14.98
N ILE A 90 4.04 -1.55 -13.97
CA ILE A 90 2.90 -0.65 -14.10
C ILE A 90 3.36 0.69 -14.71
N GLN A 91 4.44 1.28 -14.20
CA GLN A 91 4.97 2.53 -14.72
C GLN A 91 5.30 2.41 -16.22
N GLN A 92 6.10 1.42 -16.61
CA GLN A 92 6.51 1.20 -17.99
C GLN A 92 5.30 0.94 -18.90
N ASN A 93 4.33 0.14 -18.44
CA ASN A 93 3.14 -0.16 -19.23
C ASN A 93 2.20 1.04 -19.36
N ASN A 94 2.09 1.90 -18.36
CA ASN A 94 1.37 3.17 -18.47
C ASN A 94 2.03 4.10 -19.49
N GLU A 95 3.36 4.22 -19.48
CA GLU A 95 4.12 5.01 -20.46
C GLU A 95 3.90 4.47 -21.90
N ASN A 96 3.80 3.15 -22.04
CA ASN A 96 3.50 2.46 -23.30
C ASN A 96 2.01 2.36 -23.63
N LYS A 97 1.12 2.99 -22.84
CA LYS A 97 -0.35 2.95 -22.98
C LYS A 97 -0.96 1.54 -22.93
N ASN A 98 -0.26 0.58 -22.35
CA ASN A 98 -0.78 -0.76 -22.07
C ASN A 98 -1.56 -0.76 -20.74
N PHE A 99 -2.64 0.03 -20.69
CA PHE A 99 -3.41 0.26 -19.47
C PHE A 99 -4.12 -0.99 -18.97
N SER A 100 -4.52 -1.90 -19.87
CA SER A 100 -5.16 -3.17 -19.51
C SER A 100 -4.23 -4.02 -18.62
N TYR A 101 -2.96 -4.18 -19.01
CA TYR A 101 -2.02 -4.95 -18.20
C TYR A 101 -1.65 -4.23 -16.90
N SER A 102 -1.46 -2.90 -16.94
CA SER A 102 -1.27 -2.12 -15.72
C SER A 102 -2.42 -2.28 -14.74
N ASN A 103 -3.65 -2.34 -15.24
CA ASN A 103 -4.85 -2.53 -14.44
C ASN A 103 -4.86 -3.89 -13.74
N GLU A 104 -4.47 -4.96 -14.42
CA GLU A 104 -4.35 -6.29 -13.80
C GLU A 104 -3.26 -6.31 -12.71
N LEU A 105 -2.10 -5.69 -12.96
CA LEU A 105 -1.05 -5.57 -11.95
C LEU A 105 -1.50 -4.76 -10.71
N TYR A 106 -2.31 -3.70 -10.88
CA TYR A 106 -2.92 -2.99 -9.75
C TYR A 106 -3.86 -3.88 -8.93
N LYS A 107 -4.71 -4.68 -9.58
CA LYS A 107 -5.61 -5.63 -8.90
C LYS A 107 -4.81 -6.63 -8.06
N GLU A 108 -3.76 -7.19 -8.64
CA GLU A 108 -2.90 -8.14 -7.93
C GLU A 108 -2.21 -7.50 -6.71
N LEU A 109 -1.70 -6.27 -6.85
CA LEU A 109 -1.07 -5.54 -5.75
C LEU A 109 -2.06 -5.32 -4.59
N LEU A 110 -3.26 -4.83 -4.89
CA LEU A 110 -4.28 -4.52 -3.88
C LEU A 110 -4.90 -5.78 -3.24
N ALA A 111 -4.83 -6.92 -3.93
CA ALA A 111 -5.20 -8.23 -3.38
C ALA A 111 -4.13 -8.83 -2.46
N SER A 112 -2.87 -8.38 -2.55
CA SER A 112 -1.78 -8.90 -1.71
C SER A 112 -1.97 -8.55 -0.24
N SER A 113 -1.79 -9.53 0.65
CA SER A 113 -1.96 -9.38 2.11
C SER A 113 -0.83 -8.63 2.80
N ASN A 114 0.23 -8.28 2.08
CA ASN A 114 1.50 -7.81 2.64
C ASN A 114 1.63 -6.28 2.66
N LEU A 115 0.63 -5.56 2.17
CA LEU A 115 0.60 -4.10 2.19
C LEU A 115 -0.17 -3.61 3.40
N ASP A 116 0.42 -2.68 4.15
CA ASP A 116 -0.34 -1.92 5.14
C ASP A 116 -1.32 -0.95 4.46
N ASP A 117 -2.25 -0.42 5.25
CA ASP A 117 -3.31 0.45 4.77
C ASP A 117 -2.79 1.73 4.10
N LEU A 118 -1.63 2.24 4.51
CA LEU A 118 -1.02 3.43 3.94
C LEU A 118 -0.55 3.17 2.52
N TYR A 119 0.22 2.10 2.30
CA TYR A 119 0.66 1.73 0.95
C TYR A 119 -0.51 1.28 0.08
N LYS A 120 -1.48 0.56 0.65
CA LYS A 120 -2.69 0.16 -0.06
C LYS A 120 -3.48 1.37 -0.54
N SER A 121 -3.64 2.39 0.31
CA SER A 121 -4.31 3.65 -0.04
C SER A 121 -3.53 4.44 -1.09
N ALA A 122 -2.21 4.48 -1.01
CA ALA A 122 -1.35 5.12 -1.99
C ALA A 122 -1.48 4.49 -3.38
N ILE A 123 -1.39 3.16 -3.44
CA ILE A 123 -1.50 2.38 -4.67
C ILE A 123 -2.91 2.51 -5.25
N ALA A 124 -3.93 2.39 -4.41
CA ALA A 124 -5.32 2.54 -4.83
C ALA A 124 -5.61 3.93 -5.42
N ALA A 125 -5.15 5.00 -4.75
CA ALA A 125 -5.30 6.36 -5.27
C ALA A 125 -4.58 6.54 -6.62
N ASN A 126 -3.35 6.03 -6.74
CA ASN A 126 -2.60 6.08 -7.99
C ASN A 126 -3.31 5.31 -9.11
N ALA A 127 -3.78 4.09 -8.83
CA ALA A 127 -4.55 3.26 -9.76
C ALA A 127 -5.82 3.97 -10.24
N SER A 128 -6.58 4.60 -9.34
CA SER A 128 -7.77 5.39 -9.70
C SER A 128 -7.42 6.52 -10.67
N TYR A 129 -6.40 7.33 -10.38
CA TYR A 129 -5.97 8.40 -11.29
C TYR A 129 -5.50 7.87 -12.65
N THR A 130 -4.67 6.81 -12.65
CA THR A 130 -4.19 6.20 -13.90
C THR A 130 -5.35 5.69 -14.73
N MET A 131 -6.29 4.95 -14.14
CA MET A 131 -7.42 4.39 -14.87
C MET A 131 -8.43 5.44 -15.32
N ILE A 132 -8.61 6.53 -14.57
CA ILE A 132 -9.37 7.69 -15.06
C ILE A 132 -8.72 8.26 -16.34
N ASN A 133 -7.40 8.44 -16.34
CA ASN A 133 -6.69 8.92 -17.54
C ASN A 133 -6.80 7.92 -18.70
N ALA A 134 -6.58 6.62 -18.44
CA ALA A 134 -6.74 5.56 -19.42
C ALA A 134 -8.14 5.55 -20.04
N SER A 135 -9.18 5.75 -19.22
CA SER A 135 -10.56 5.86 -19.68
C SER A 135 -10.78 6.97 -20.71
N TYR A 136 -10.12 8.13 -20.53
CA TYR A 136 -10.16 9.21 -21.52
C TYR A 136 -9.29 8.92 -22.74
N GLU A 137 -8.09 8.37 -22.56
CA GLU A 137 -7.18 8.05 -23.67
C GLU A 137 -7.74 6.98 -24.61
N ASP A 138 -8.30 5.91 -24.04
CA ASP A 138 -8.95 4.83 -24.79
C ASP A 138 -10.40 5.16 -25.18
N ASN A 139 -10.95 6.27 -24.66
CA ASN A 139 -12.35 6.68 -24.81
C ASN A 139 -13.32 5.51 -24.46
N THR A 140 -13.13 4.92 -23.28
CA THR A 140 -13.83 3.72 -22.83
C THR A 140 -14.27 3.77 -21.38
N ASN A 141 -15.44 3.17 -21.11
CA ASN A 141 -16.01 3.01 -19.78
C ASN A 141 -15.56 1.72 -19.08
N ASN A 142 -14.74 0.90 -19.71
CA ASN A 142 -14.40 -0.42 -19.18
C ASN A 142 -13.69 -0.37 -17.82
N TYR A 143 -13.01 0.73 -17.51
CA TYR A 143 -12.29 0.89 -16.26
C TYR A 143 -13.13 1.48 -15.11
N LEU A 144 -14.37 1.96 -15.36
CA LEU A 144 -15.16 2.66 -14.33
C LEU A 144 -15.43 1.80 -13.09
N ASN A 145 -15.69 0.51 -13.28
CA ASN A 145 -15.88 -0.42 -12.16
C ASN A 145 -14.60 -0.61 -11.34
N ASP A 146 -13.47 -0.78 -12.03
CA ASP A 146 -12.17 -0.95 -11.36
C ASP A 146 -11.75 0.32 -10.62
N ILE A 147 -11.98 1.51 -11.20
CA ILE A 147 -11.77 2.80 -10.53
C ILE A 147 -12.56 2.87 -9.23
N SER A 148 -13.85 2.49 -9.25
CA SER A 148 -14.69 2.45 -8.05
C SER A 148 -14.15 1.50 -6.99
N ILE A 149 -13.71 0.30 -7.39
CA ILE A 149 -13.06 -0.66 -6.48
C ILE A 149 -11.80 -0.07 -5.87
N TYR A 150 -10.96 0.60 -6.66
CA TYR A 150 -9.75 1.25 -6.16
C TYR A 150 -10.07 2.36 -5.16
N ILE A 151 -11.03 3.24 -5.46
CA ILE A 151 -11.47 4.29 -4.52
C ILE A 151 -11.91 3.69 -3.18
N ASN A 152 -12.62 2.55 -3.21
CA ASN A 152 -13.07 1.86 -2.00
C ASN A 152 -11.93 1.24 -1.17
N ASN A 153 -10.77 0.98 -1.78
CA ASN A 153 -9.57 0.51 -1.08
C ASN A 153 -8.75 1.65 -0.43
N ILE A 154 -9.15 2.91 -0.63
CA ILE A 154 -8.52 4.05 0.05
C ILE A 154 -9.08 4.17 1.46
N ASN A 155 -8.21 3.98 2.46
CA ASN A 155 -8.53 4.20 3.86
C ASN A 155 -8.63 5.72 4.12
N ASP A 156 -9.84 6.18 4.43
CA ASP A 156 -10.15 7.58 4.68
C ASP A 156 -9.99 8.01 6.14
N GLU A 157 -9.59 7.10 7.02
CA GLU A 157 -9.11 7.41 8.36
C GLU A 157 -7.66 7.94 8.36
N LEU A 158 -6.92 7.71 7.26
CA LEU A 158 -5.57 8.23 7.10
C LEU A 158 -5.60 9.70 6.70
N ASP A 159 -4.88 10.52 7.47
CA ASP A 159 -4.70 11.94 7.20
C ASP A 159 -4.19 12.15 5.76
N SER A 160 -4.80 13.10 5.04
CA SER A 160 -4.64 13.38 3.60
C SER A 160 -5.40 12.48 2.63
N TYR A 161 -5.62 11.19 2.93
CA TYR A 161 -6.30 10.27 2.02
C TYR A 161 -7.82 10.48 1.99
N PHE A 162 -8.42 10.96 3.09
CA PHE A 162 -9.81 11.41 3.08
C PHE A 162 -10.08 12.38 1.92
N SER A 163 -9.25 13.43 1.79
CA SER A 163 -9.44 14.43 0.73
C SER A 163 -9.23 13.86 -0.67
N ILE A 164 -8.23 12.98 -0.83
CA ILE A 164 -7.91 12.33 -2.11
C ILE A 164 -9.07 11.43 -2.55
N LYS A 165 -9.62 10.62 -1.64
CA LYS A 165 -10.77 9.75 -1.91
C LYS A 165 -11.96 10.58 -2.40
N LYS A 166 -12.28 11.67 -1.71
CA LYS A 166 -13.39 12.56 -2.11
C LYS A 166 -13.21 13.15 -3.50
N GLU A 167 -12.00 13.55 -3.86
CA GLU A 167 -11.73 14.01 -5.22
C GLU A 167 -11.88 12.90 -6.26
N LEU A 168 -11.34 11.72 -6.00
CA LEU A 168 -11.47 10.60 -6.94
C LEU A 168 -12.91 10.17 -7.13
N GLU A 169 -13.74 10.20 -6.08
CA GLU A 169 -15.19 9.99 -6.18
C GLU A 169 -15.84 11.04 -7.11
N TYR A 170 -15.44 12.31 -7.00
CA TYR A 170 -15.93 13.36 -7.90
C TYR A 170 -15.45 13.14 -9.35
N LEU A 171 -14.18 12.83 -9.55
CA LEU A 171 -13.60 12.57 -10.85
C LEU A 171 -14.25 11.37 -11.54
N LEU A 172 -14.54 10.29 -10.82
CA LEU A 172 -15.25 9.14 -11.36
C LEU A 172 -16.62 9.53 -11.94
N ILE A 173 -17.39 10.35 -11.21
CA ILE A 173 -18.68 10.86 -11.68
C ILE A 173 -18.50 11.70 -12.96
N VAL A 174 -17.52 12.59 -12.98
CA VAL A 174 -17.23 13.44 -14.15
C VAL A 174 -16.84 12.59 -15.36
N THR A 175 -15.95 11.61 -15.16
CA THR A 175 -15.52 10.68 -16.22
C THR A 175 -16.68 9.87 -16.78
N GLU A 176 -17.58 9.37 -15.92
CA GLU A 176 -18.78 8.67 -16.38
C GLU A 176 -19.69 9.58 -17.23
N ILE A 177 -19.92 10.82 -16.79
CA ILE A 177 -20.72 11.80 -17.55
C ILE A 177 -20.10 12.08 -18.92
N ASP A 178 -18.80 12.37 -18.94
CA ASP A 178 -18.08 12.77 -20.15
C ASP A 178 -18.05 11.65 -21.19
N LEU A 179 -17.71 10.43 -20.78
CA LEU A 179 -17.63 9.29 -21.70
C LEU A 179 -19.00 8.83 -22.19
N ASN A 180 -20.04 8.96 -21.35
CA ASN A 180 -21.42 8.70 -21.76
C ASN A 180 -22.05 9.85 -22.55
N LYS A 181 -21.33 10.97 -22.74
CA LYS A 181 -21.84 12.21 -23.37
C LYS A 181 -23.17 12.68 -22.76
N SER A 182 -23.31 12.46 -21.46
CA SER A 182 -24.49 12.89 -20.71
C SER A 182 -24.39 14.38 -20.42
N GLU A 183 -25.54 15.04 -20.27
CA GLU A 183 -25.52 16.41 -19.77
C GLU A 183 -25.01 16.44 -18.34
N TYR A 184 -24.16 17.43 -18.04
CA TYR A 184 -23.71 17.70 -16.68
C TYR A 184 -24.83 18.19 -15.74
N SER A 185 -26.05 18.37 -16.27
CA SER A 185 -27.16 19.02 -15.59
C SER A 185 -27.61 18.28 -14.30
N ASN A 186 -27.16 18.83 -13.17
CA ASN A 186 -27.76 18.85 -11.83
C ASN A 186 -28.11 17.53 -11.11
N SER A 187 -27.35 16.42 -11.25
CA SER A 187 -27.82 15.16 -10.64
C SER A 187 -26.88 14.33 -9.76
N LYS A 188 -25.55 14.45 -9.82
CA LYS A 188 -24.65 13.79 -8.83
C LYS A 188 -23.34 14.54 -8.63
N ALA A 189 -22.81 15.10 -9.72
CA ALA A 189 -21.57 15.86 -9.70
C ALA A 189 -21.69 17.15 -8.88
N LEU A 190 -22.80 17.88 -8.99
CA LEU A 190 -23.03 19.09 -8.18
C LEU A 190 -23.15 18.79 -6.69
N ASP A 191 -23.88 17.73 -6.32
CA ASP A 191 -24.01 17.30 -4.93
C ASP A 191 -22.64 16.95 -4.36
N LYS A 192 -21.85 16.20 -5.13
CA LYS A 192 -20.50 15.82 -4.73
C LYS A 192 -19.55 17.01 -4.64
N TYR A 193 -19.62 17.93 -5.60
CA TYR A 193 -18.88 19.20 -5.56
C TYR A 193 -19.21 19.98 -4.28
N ASN A 194 -20.49 20.14 -3.94
CA ASN A 194 -20.93 20.87 -2.76
C ASN A 194 -20.51 20.17 -1.46
N GLU A 195 -20.56 18.83 -1.40
CA GLU A 195 -20.03 18.04 -0.28
C GLU A 195 -18.54 18.37 -0.04
N ILE A 196 -17.74 18.36 -1.11
CA ILE A 196 -16.29 18.60 -1.05
C ILE A 196 -15.99 20.06 -0.67
N PHE A 197 -16.63 21.01 -1.34
CA PHE A 197 -16.36 22.43 -1.17
C PHE A 197 -16.71 22.92 0.24
N ASN A 198 -17.82 22.43 0.81
CA ASN A 198 -18.29 22.83 2.13
C ASN A 198 -17.67 22.01 3.28
N SER A 199 -17.03 20.87 3.01
CA SER A 199 -16.42 20.04 4.05
C SER A 199 -15.25 20.74 4.73
N SER A 200 -15.22 20.77 6.06
CA SER A 200 -14.07 21.26 6.83
C SER A 200 -12.87 20.31 6.83
N LEU A 201 -13.09 19.04 6.46
CA LEU A 201 -12.07 17.98 6.46
C LEU A 201 -11.29 17.90 5.14
N VAL A 202 -11.86 18.44 4.05
CA VAL A 202 -11.18 18.45 2.75
C VAL A 202 -10.16 19.59 2.70
N SER A 203 -8.94 19.28 2.28
CA SER A 203 -7.88 20.29 2.12
C SER A 203 -8.22 21.36 1.08
N ALA A 204 -7.75 22.58 1.31
CA ALA A 204 -7.98 23.72 0.41
C ALA A 204 -7.48 23.46 -1.02
N SER A 205 -6.33 22.77 -1.17
CA SER A 205 -5.78 22.41 -2.48
C SER A 205 -6.76 21.55 -3.28
N ILE A 206 -7.36 20.54 -2.65
CA ILE A 206 -8.33 19.63 -3.29
C ILE A 206 -9.60 20.37 -3.67
N LYS A 207 -10.11 21.24 -2.79
CA LYS A 207 -11.27 22.09 -3.10
C LYS A 207 -11.04 22.95 -4.34
N GLU A 208 -9.86 23.56 -4.46
CA GLU A 208 -9.52 24.39 -5.61
C GLU A 208 -9.43 23.57 -6.91
N ARG A 209 -8.87 22.36 -6.88
CA ARG A 209 -8.84 21.49 -8.08
C ARG A 209 -10.24 21.07 -8.50
N VAL A 210 -11.05 20.60 -7.55
CA VAL A 210 -12.44 20.17 -7.81
C VAL A 210 -13.28 21.34 -8.32
N LYS A 211 -13.10 22.54 -7.77
CA LYS A 211 -13.75 23.77 -8.26
C LYS A 211 -13.38 24.09 -9.70
N LYS A 212 -12.09 24.07 -10.06
CA LYS A 212 -11.66 24.32 -11.45
C LYS A 212 -12.27 23.33 -12.44
N ILE A 213 -12.33 22.05 -12.07
CA ILE A 213 -12.96 21.01 -12.90
C ILE A 213 -14.47 21.27 -13.01
N HIS A 214 -15.13 21.58 -11.90
CA HIS A 214 -16.56 21.90 -11.88
C HIS A 214 -16.90 23.09 -12.79
N GLU A 215 -16.16 24.20 -12.65
CA GLU A 215 -16.33 25.39 -13.49
C GLU A 215 -16.09 25.05 -14.97
N PHE A 216 -15.04 24.29 -15.29
CA PHE A 216 -14.78 23.85 -16.66
C PHE A 216 -15.97 23.07 -17.26
N GLN A 217 -16.57 22.16 -16.49
CA GLN A 217 -17.71 21.36 -16.95
C GLN A 217 -19.00 22.19 -17.16
N LEU A 218 -19.19 23.28 -16.40
CA LEU A 218 -20.35 24.18 -16.59
C LEU A 218 -20.30 24.99 -17.89
N TYR A 219 -19.10 25.19 -18.47
CA TYR A 219 -18.87 26.05 -19.63
C TYR A 219 -18.36 25.29 -20.87
N LYS A 220 -18.37 23.95 -20.83
CA LYS A 220 -17.99 23.06 -21.94
C LYS A 220 -19.06 23.03 -23.02
#